data_AF-A0A085W4B3-F1
#
_entry.id   AF-A0A085W4B3-F1
#
_cell.length_a   1.000
_cell.length_b   1.000
_cell.length_c   1.000
_cell.angle_alpha   90.00
_cell.angle_beta   90.00
_cell.angle_gamma   90.00
#
_symmetry.space_group_name_H-M   'P 1'
#
loop_
_entity.id
_entity.type
_entity.pdbx_description
1 polymer ?
#
loop_
_entity_poly.entity_id
_entity_poly.type
_entity_poly.pdbx_seq_one_letter_code
_entity_poly.pdbx_strand_id
1 'polypeptide(L)' 'MSRPGAAALLSFLIPGVGQLYNGDILRGVFWLIITPGFWIGTGGLLGWVCHFIAAATAHSRAEEKELRRLPAW' A
#
# COMPACT_ATOMS: atom_id res chain seq x y z
N MET A 1 -11.72 -8.82 -8.94
CA MET A 1 -10.33 -8.27 -8.83
C MET A 1 -9.52 -9.22 -7.98
N SER A 2 -8.26 -9.49 -8.34
CA SER A 2 -7.34 -10.23 -7.49
C SER A 2 -7.09 -9.47 -6.18
N ARG A 3 -6.87 -10.17 -5.08
CA ARG A 3 -6.53 -9.57 -3.77
C ARG A 3 -5.38 -8.56 -3.87
N PRO A 4 -4.29 -8.84 -4.62
CA PRO A 4 -3.19 -7.91 -4.82
C PRO A 4 -3.55 -6.66 -5.61
N GLY A 5 -4.38 -6.80 -6.65
CA GLY A 5 -4.88 -5.66 -7.42
C GLY A 5 -5.76 -4.74 -6.57
N ALA A 6 -6.64 -5.31 -5.74
CA ALA A 6 -7.45 -4.54 -4.80
C ALA A 6 -6.57 -3.81 -3.77
N ALA A 7 -5.58 -4.48 -3.18
CA ALA A 7 -4.63 -3.86 -2.26
C ALA A 7 -3.85 -2.71 -2.91
N ALA A 8 -3.40 -2.88 -4.16
CA ALA A 8 -2.69 -1.85 -4.90
C ALA A 8 -3.56 -0.61 -5.13
N LEU A 9 -4.80 -0.81 -5.62
CA LEU A 9 -5.74 0.28 -5.90
C LEU A 9 -6.07 1.06 -4.62
N LEU A 10 -6.35 0.35 -3.52
CA LEU A 10 -6.65 0.97 -2.23
C LEU A 10 -5.50 1.87 -1.76
N SER A 11 -4.26 1.40 -1.85
CA SER A 11 -3.08 2.20 -1.47
C SER A 11 -2.70 3.29 -2.47
N PHE A 12 -3.06 3.13 -3.75
CA PHE A 12 -2.90 4.19 -4.74
C PHE A 12 -3.85 5.36 -4.48
N LEU A 13 -5.09 5.09 -4.05
CA LEU A 13 -6.04 6.15 -3.71
C LEU A 13 -5.68 6.82 -2.38
N ILE A 14 -5.40 5.99 -1.36
CA ILE A 14 -5.05 6.45 -0.03
C ILE A 14 -3.84 5.63 0.46
N PRO A 15 -2.63 6.21 0.44
CA PRO A 15 -1.42 5.54 0.88
C PRO A 15 -1.57 4.97 2.29
N GLY A 16 -1.42 3.65 2.42
CA GLY A 16 -1.60 2.93 3.67
C GLY A 16 -2.84 2.02 3.70
N VAL A 17 -3.91 2.32 2.94
CA VAL A 17 -5.16 1.56 3.04
C VAL A 17 -5.05 0.14 2.50
N GLY A 18 -4.34 -0.09 1.40
CA GLY A 18 -4.04 -1.43 0.92
C GLY A 18 -3.12 -2.23 1.85
N GLN A 19 -2.22 -1.57 2.59
CA GLN A 19 -1.45 -2.22 3.65
C GLN A 19 -2.36 -2.66 4.80
N LEU A 20 -3.32 -1.83 5.21
CA LEU A 20 -4.34 -2.20 6.20
C LEU A 20 -5.21 -3.37 5.70
N TYR A 21 -5.62 -3.34 4.43
CA TYR A 21 -6.37 -4.42 3.77
C TYR A 21 -5.61 -5.76 3.81
N ASN A 22 -4.28 -5.71 3.68
CA ASN A 22 -3.42 -6.89 3.81
C ASN A 22 -3.20 -7.35 5.27
N GLY A 23 -3.63 -6.57 6.27
CA GLY A 23 -3.34 -6.80 7.69
C GLY A 23 -1.95 -6.30 8.14
N ASP A 24 -1.24 -5.54 7.31
CA ASP A 24 0.06 -4.93 7.68
C ASP A 24 -0.18 -3.58 8.39
N ILE A 25 -0.77 -3.62 9.60
CA ILE A 25 -1.30 -2.44 10.31
C ILE A 25 -0.27 -1.33 10.50
N LEU A 26 0.90 -1.66 11.06
CA LEU A 26 1.95 -0.66 11.31
C LEU A 26 2.42 0.05 10.03
N ARG A 27 2.50 -0.70 8.90
CA ARG A 27 2.88 -0.12 7.60
C ARG A 27 1.77 0.78 7.06
N GLY A 28 0.52 0.40 7.26
CA GLY A 28 -0.63 1.24 6.89
C GLY A 28 -0.63 2.57 7.63
N VAL A 29 -0.48 2.54 8.96
CA VAL A 29 -0.41 3.75 9.79
C VAL A 29 0.79 4.63 9.43
N PHE A 30 1.95 4.02 9.17
CA PHE A 30 3.14 4.74 8.70
C PHE A 30 2.85 5.57 7.45
N TRP A 31 2.25 4.98 6.42
CA TRP A 31 1.94 5.68 5.17
C TRP A 31 0.88 6.78 5.34
N LEU A 32 -0.11 6.56 6.21
CA LEU A 32 -1.16 7.54 6.51
C LEU A 32 -0.63 8.81 7.18
N ILE A 33 0.46 8.70 7.95
CA ILE A 33 1.09 9.85 8.64
C ILE A 33 2.11 10.55 7.72
N ILE A 34 2.93 9.77 7.03
CA ILE A 34 4.06 10.31 6.26
C ILE A 34 3.60 11.00 4.97
N THR A 35 2.61 10.44 4.28
CA THR A 35 2.19 10.96 2.97
C THR A 35 1.61 12.38 3.03
N PRO A 36 0.72 12.74 3.99
CA PRO A 36 0.29 14.13 4.16
C PRO A 36 1.45 15.10 4.36
N GLY A 37 2.49 14.69 5.09
CA GLY A 37 3.72 15.48 5.27
C GLY A 37 4.43 15.76 3.95
N PHE A 38 4.55 14.77 3.07
CA PHE A 38 5.14 14.96 1.73
C PHE A 38 4.26 15.78 0.78
N TRP A 39 2.94 15.66 0.89
CA TRP A 39 2.02 16.52 0.15
C TRP A 39 2.23 17.99 0.49
N ILE A 40 2.23 18.33 1.79
CA ILE A 40 2.37 19.72 2.25
C ILE A 40 3.80 20.23 2.00
N GLY A 41 4.81 19.44 2.38
CA GLY A 41 6.21 19.86 2.33
C GLY A 41 6.78 20.05 0.93
N THR A 42 6.15 19.49 -0.11
CA THR A 42 6.65 19.57 -1.50
C THR A 42 5.66 20.16 -2.50
N GLY A 43 4.54 20.72 -2.02
CA GLY A 43 3.47 21.19 -2.92
C GLY A 43 2.83 20.06 -3.73
N GLY A 44 2.87 18.83 -3.22
CA GLY A 44 2.20 17.66 -3.79
C GLY A 44 3.04 16.76 -4.68
N LEU A 45 4.23 17.16 -5.13
CA LEU A 45 5.06 16.34 -6.03
C LEU A 45 5.46 15.01 -5.37
N LEU A 46 6.05 15.04 -4.17
CA LEU A 46 6.43 13.81 -3.46
C LEU A 46 5.24 13.06 -2.90
N GLY A 47 4.09 13.74 -2.71
CA GLY A 47 2.83 13.09 -2.38
C GLY A 47 2.47 12.00 -3.39
N TRP A 48 2.45 12.33 -4.68
CA TRP A 48 2.19 11.34 -5.73
C TRP A 48 3.18 10.17 -5.74
N VAL A 49 4.47 10.43 -5.52
CA VAL A 49 5.49 9.37 -5.41
C VAL A 49 5.14 8.38 -4.30
N CYS A 50 4.68 8.87 -3.14
CA CYS A 50 4.21 8.02 -2.05
C CYS A 50 3.01 7.14 -2.46
N HIS A 51 2.08 7.63 -3.28
CA HIS A 51 0.94 6.84 -3.77
C HIS A 51 1.39 5.66 -4.64
N PHE A 52 2.33 5.88 -5.56
CA PHE A 52 2.88 4.80 -6.39
C PHE A 52 3.65 3.77 -5.57
N ILE A 53 4.49 4.21 -4.63
CA ILE A 53 5.27 3.31 -3.75
C ILE A 53 4.32 2.53 -2.82
N ALA A 54 3.34 3.19 -2.23
CA ALA A 54 2.36 2.54 -1.36
C ALA A 54 1.53 1.50 -2.14
N ALA A 55 1.13 1.79 -3.37
CA ALA A 55 0.42 0.85 -4.24
C ALA A 55 1.27 -0.39 -4.56
N ALA A 56 2.52 -0.18 -5.02
CA ALA A 56 3.43 -1.27 -5.37
C ALA A 56 3.72 -2.16 -4.15
N THR A 57 4.01 -1.55 -2.99
CA THR A 57 4.29 -2.32 -1.77
C THR A 57 3.05 -3.06 -1.24
N ALA A 58 1.85 -2.50 -1.38
CA ALA A 58 0.60 -3.20 -1.02
C ALA A 58 0.35 -4.38 -1.96
N HIS A 59 0.61 -4.23 -3.26
CA HIS A 59 0.51 -5.31 -4.23
C HIS A 59 1.44 -6.48 -3.87
N SER A 60 2.76 -6.23 -3.81
CA SER A 60 3.75 -7.29 -3.57
C SER A 60 3.51 -8.02 -2.24
N ARG A 61 3.04 -7.31 -1.20
CA ARG A 61 2.71 -7.92 0.09
C ARG A 61 1.47 -8.79 0.05
N ALA A 62 0.46 -8.37 -0.71
CA ALA A 62 -0.73 -9.18 -0.91
C ALA A 62 -0.40 -10.46 -1.68
N GLU A 63 0.41 -10.34 -2.73
CA GLU A 63 0.87 -11.45 -3.57
C GLU A 63 1.71 -12.45 -2.77
N GLU A 64 2.68 -11.98 -1.98
CA GLU A 64 3.47 -12.84 -1.09
C GLU A 64 2.57 -13.63 -0.12
N LYS A 65 1.58 -12.96 0.48
CA LYS A 65 0.63 -13.59 1.40
C LYS A 65 -0.30 -14.58 0.70
N GLU A 66 -0.66 -14.33 -0.56
CA GLU A 66 -1.46 -15.24 -1.36
C GLU A 66 -0.67 -16.48 -1.73
N LEU A 67 0.59 -16.31 -2.17
CA LEU A 67 1.50 -17.42 -2.45
C LEU A 67 1.74 -18.29 -1.21
N ARG A 68 1.94 -17.68 -0.04
CA ARG A 68 2.08 -18.39 1.25
C ARG A 68 0.82 -19.15 1.67
N ARG A 69 -0.36 -18.81 1.14
CA ARG A 69 -1.62 -19.54 1.42
C ARG A 69 -1.79 -20.76 0.52
N LEU A 70 -1.04 -20.87 -0.58
CA LEU A 70 -1.11 -22.02 -1.45
C LEU A 70 -0.50 -23.24 -0.75
N PRO A 71 -1.14 -24.42 -0.82
CA PRO A 71 -0.59 -25.63 -0.24
C PRO A 71 0.70 -26.03 -0.97
N ALA A 72 1.75 -26.33 -0.21
CA ALA A 72 2.97 -26.94 -0.74
C ALA A 72 2.70 -28.43 -0.95
N TRP A 73 2.43 -28.82 -2.19
CA TRP A 73 2.39 -30.20 -2.63
C TRP A 73 3.58 -30.47 -3.53
#